data_AF-A0A7J8PD87-F1
#
_entry.id   AF-A0A7J8PD87-F1
#
_cell.length_a   1.000
_cell.length_b   1.000
_cell.length_c   1.000
_cell.angle_alpha   90.00
_cell.angle_beta   90.00
_cell.angle_gamma   90.00
#
_symmetry.space_group_name_H-M   'P 1'
#
loop_
_entity.id
_entity.type
_entity.pdbx_description
1 polymer ?
#
loop_
_entity_poly.entity_id
_entity_poly.type
_entity_poly.pdbx_seq_one_letter_code
_entity_poly.pdbx_strand_id
1 'polypeptide(L)'
;MRALGQDSWKIAAALMGRHIGGAVNYVAISNALETSESVLAAGLAADNVICAVYFTTLFALASKVPAETSTSPEDVAMGEGSKSDGKLPVLKIATALAVSFAICKLGAYLTKYFGIPGGILPAVTAIVVILATVFPTQFGHLAPSGEAMALILMQVFFTVVGASGNIWSVIRTAPSIFMFALVQISIHLALILGLGKLFKFDLKLLLIASNANVGGPTTASGMATAKGWSSMIIPGILAGIFGIAIATFVGYGFGMKGNLEHYYWPKELKGLFALRSIVV
;
A
#
# COMPACT_ATOMS: atom_id res chain seq x y z
N MET A 1 9.60 4.47 20.89
CA MET A 1 9.12 5.84 20.60
C MET A 1 10.23 6.88 20.77
N ARG A 2 10.79 7.16 21.96
CA ARG A 2 11.88 8.17 22.10
C ARG A 2 13.09 7.96 21.17
N ALA A 3 13.43 6.71 20.87
CA ALA A 3 14.51 6.36 19.95
C ALA A 3 14.24 6.74 18.47
N LEU A 4 12.99 7.06 18.09
CA LEU A 4 12.61 7.44 16.72
C LEU A 4 12.70 8.96 16.46
N GLY A 5 13.14 9.76 17.45
CA GLY A 5 13.32 11.22 17.31
C GLY A 5 12.11 12.05 17.76
N GLN A 6 12.18 13.37 17.53
CA GLN A 6 11.14 14.32 17.95
C GLN A 6 9.78 14.05 17.29
N ASP A 7 9.74 13.63 16.02
CA ASP A 7 8.52 13.27 15.29
C ASP A 7 8.13 11.78 15.43
N SER A 8 8.61 11.11 16.49
CA SER A 8 8.48 9.66 16.67
C SER A 8 7.06 9.09 16.51
N TRP A 9 6.03 9.80 16.98
CA TRP A 9 4.64 9.34 16.85
C TRP A 9 4.09 9.55 15.44
N LYS A 10 4.55 10.58 14.72
CA LYS A 10 4.15 10.82 13.32
C LYS A 10 4.73 9.73 12.42
N ILE A 11 6.00 9.37 12.62
CA ILE A 11 6.65 8.28 11.90
C ILE A 11 5.98 6.94 12.23
N ALA A 12 5.65 6.69 13.50
CA ALA A 12 4.95 5.47 13.88
C ALA A 12 3.54 5.39 13.24
N ALA A 13 2.80 6.50 13.21
CA ALA A 13 1.50 6.56 12.54
C ALA A 13 1.62 6.37 11.01
N ALA A 14 2.66 6.95 10.39
CA ALA A 14 2.93 6.77 8.98
C ALA A 14 3.34 5.33 8.64
N LEU A 15 4.17 4.69 9.47
CA LEU A 15 4.58 3.29 9.30
C LEU A 15 3.45 2.30 9.60
N MET A 16 2.53 2.63 10.50
CA MET A 16 1.27 1.89 10.66
C MET A 16 0.50 1.89 9.34
N GLY A 17 0.22 3.07 8.79
CA GLY A 17 -0.46 3.16 7.48
C GLY A 17 0.35 2.55 6.34
N ARG A 18 1.69 2.62 6.39
CA ARG A 18 2.58 2.00 5.40
C ARG A 18 2.34 0.51 5.26
N HIS A 19 2.23 -0.16 6.39
CA HIS A 19 2.05 -1.61 6.48
C HIS A 19 0.56 -2.00 6.42
N ILE A 20 -0.34 -1.08 6.08
CA ILE A 20 -1.74 -1.34 5.77
C ILE A 20 -2.10 -0.54 4.50
N GLY A 21 -1.91 -1.13 3.33
CA GLY A 21 -2.23 -0.53 2.03
C GLY A 21 -1.03 0.03 1.25
N GLY A 22 0.17 0.11 1.82
CA GLY A 22 1.39 0.37 1.05
C GLY A 22 2.02 1.75 1.20
N ALA A 23 3.03 2.04 0.37
CA ALA A 23 3.84 3.26 0.41
C ALA A 23 3.04 4.56 0.26
N VAL A 24 1.94 4.51 -0.47
CA VAL A 24 1.06 5.68 -0.67
C VAL A 24 0.47 6.19 0.64
N ASN A 25 0.13 5.28 1.57
CA ASN A 25 -0.41 5.65 2.88
C ASN A 25 0.65 6.28 3.77
N TYR A 26 1.89 5.79 3.73
CA TYR A 26 3.01 6.41 4.45
C TYR A 26 3.18 7.86 4.04
N VAL A 27 3.22 8.13 2.73
CA VAL A 27 3.38 9.49 2.19
C VAL A 27 2.18 10.35 2.54
N ALA A 28 0.96 9.83 2.41
CA ALA A 28 -0.27 10.56 2.76
C ALA A 28 -0.28 10.99 4.23
N ILE A 29 -0.02 10.07 5.15
CA ILE A 29 -0.03 10.32 6.59
C ILE A 29 1.13 11.24 6.98
N SER A 30 2.33 11.00 6.43
CA SER A 30 3.51 11.84 6.68
C SER A 30 3.26 13.30 6.27
N ASN A 31 2.70 13.51 5.08
CA ASN A 31 2.36 14.85 4.59
C ASN A 31 1.26 15.50 5.44
N ALA A 32 0.22 14.73 5.81
CA ALA A 32 -0.89 15.25 6.61
C ALA A 32 -0.47 15.60 8.05
N LEU A 33 0.53 14.89 8.60
CA LEU A 33 1.10 15.16 9.93
C LEU A 33 2.28 16.14 9.89
N GLU A 34 2.62 16.66 8.70
CA GLU A 34 3.72 17.60 8.50
C GLU A 34 5.05 17.08 9.08
N THR A 35 5.41 15.82 8.78
CA THR A 35 6.78 15.35 9.00
C THR A 35 7.74 16.01 8.02
N SER A 36 8.98 16.26 8.45
CA SER A 36 10.01 16.80 7.57
C SER A 36 10.32 15.85 6.40
N GLU A 37 10.68 16.43 5.25
CA GLU A 37 11.01 15.67 4.04
C GLU A 37 12.18 14.69 4.27
N SER A 38 13.15 15.06 5.11
CA SER A 38 14.29 14.21 5.45
C SER A 38 13.87 12.97 6.23
N VAL A 39 12.94 13.11 7.17
CA VAL A 39 12.38 12.01 7.95
C VAL A 39 11.48 11.13 7.08
N LEU A 40 10.65 11.73 6.24
CA LEU A 40 9.83 11.03 5.27
C LEU A 40 10.70 10.15 4.36
N ALA A 41 11.73 10.74 3.74
CA ALA A 41 12.64 10.03 2.85
C ALA A 41 13.42 8.93 3.56
N ALA A 42 13.95 9.20 4.77
CA ALA A 42 14.67 8.21 5.56
C ALA A 42 13.79 7.02 5.95
N GLY A 43 12.53 7.27 6.32
CA GLY A 43 11.58 6.20 6.65
C GLY A 43 11.18 5.37 5.43
N LEU A 44 10.95 5.99 4.27
CA LEU A 44 10.72 5.26 3.01
C LEU A 44 11.93 4.41 2.62
N ALA A 45 13.14 4.94 2.73
CA ALA A 45 14.35 4.20 2.40
C ALA A 45 14.54 2.97 3.33
N ALA A 46 14.29 3.15 4.63
CA ALA A 46 14.33 2.05 5.62
C ALA A 46 13.27 0.98 5.32
N ASP A 47 12.05 1.43 5.07
CA ASP A 47 10.92 0.55 4.79
C ASP A 47 11.10 -0.22 3.47
N ASN A 48 11.65 0.40 2.43
CA ASN A 48 11.86 -0.26 1.13
C ASN A 48 12.86 -1.43 1.24
N VAL A 49 13.91 -1.29 2.07
CA VAL A 49 14.84 -2.39 2.35
C VAL A 49 14.14 -3.54 3.07
N ILE A 50 13.28 -3.22 4.05
CA ILE A 50 12.50 -4.22 4.79
C ILE A 50 11.50 -4.92 3.87
N CYS A 51 10.79 -4.16 3.03
CA CYS A 51 9.85 -4.70 2.05
C CYS A 51 10.54 -5.61 1.03
N ALA A 52 11.76 -5.29 0.60
CA ALA A 52 12.53 -6.17 -0.28
C ALA A 52 12.79 -7.55 0.37
N VAL A 53 13.25 -7.57 1.63
CA VAL A 53 13.43 -8.81 2.40
C VAL A 53 12.10 -9.53 2.61
N TYR A 54 11.05 -8.78 2.93
CA TYR A 54 9.73 -9.29 3.19
C TYR A 54 9.09 -9.96 1.97
N PHE A 55 9.07 -9.30 0.82
CA PHE A 55 8.53 -9.88 -0.42
C PHE A 55 9.36 -11.08 -0.87
N THR A 56 10.68 -11.02 -0.74
CA THR A 56 11.54 -12.20 -0.98
C THR A 56 11.14 -13.38 -0.10
N THR A 57 10.85 -13.12 1.17
CA THR A 57 10.36 -14.14 2.11
C THR A 57 8.99 -14.68 1.70
N LEU A 58 8.05 -13.83 1.31
CA LEU A 58 6.74 -14.28 0.81
C LEU A 58 6.87 -15.15 -0.45
N PHE A 59 7.74 -14.77 -1.40
CA PHE A 59 8.01 -15.58 -2.59
C PHE A 59 8.68 -16.93 -2.24
N ALA A 60 9.60 -16.93 -1.26
CA ALA A 60 10.21 -18.16 -0.77
C ALA A 60 9.18 -19.09 -0.12
N LEU A 61 8.23 -18.55 0.67
CA LEU A 61 7.12 -19.30 1.25
C LEU A 61 6.15 -19.81 0.17
N ALA A 62 5.90 -19.00 -0.86
CA ALA A 62 5.07 -19.35 -2.01
C ALA A 62 5.69 -20.42 -2.91
N SER A 63 7.00 -20.68 -2.83
CA SER A 63 7.73 -21.55 -3.78
C SER A 63 7.14 -22.96 -3.89
N LYS A 64 6.62 -23.50 -2.78
CA LYS A 64 6.04 -24.85 -2.71
C LYS A 64 4.56 -24.92 -3.10
N VAL A 65 3.91 -23.77 -3.30
CA VAL A 65 2.52 -23.71 -3.71
C VAL A 65 2.46 -23.67 -5.23
N PRO A 66 1.77 -24.65 -5.87
CA PRO A 66 1.72 -24.76 -7.32
C PRO A 66 0.92 -23.61 -7.94
N ALA A 67 1.12 -23.40 -9.24
CA ALA A 67 0.25 -22.55 -10.04
C ALA A 67 -1.14 -23.18 -10.16
N GLU A 68 -2.15 -22.36 -10.44
CA GLU A 68 -3.50 -22.85 -10.68
C GLU A 68 -3.57 -23.60 -12.01
N THR A 69 -4.19 -24.78 -12.00
CA THR A 69 -4.52 -25.50 -13.24
C THR A 69 -5.71 -24.79 -13.88
N SER A 70 -5.48 -24.18 -15.05
CA SER A 70 -6.50 -23.49 -15.84
C SER A 70 -7.73 -24.38 -16.06
N THR A 71 -8.80 -24.12 -15.31
CA THR A 71 -10.08 -24.86 -15.40
C THR A 71 -11.21 -23.92 -15.78
N SER A 72 -11.06 -23.22 -16.92
CA SER A 72 -12.15 -22.75 -17.80
C SER A 72 -11.51 -21.89 -18.92
N PRO A 73 -12.03 -21.90 -20.16
CA PRO A 73 -11.63 -20.93 -21.19
C PRO A 73 -12.09 -19.49 -20.91
N GLU A 74 -12.81 -19.26 -19.80
CA GLU A 74 -13.36 -17.95 -19.43
C GLU A 74 -12.48 -17.23 -18.38
N ASP A 75 -11.73 -17.96 -17.55
CA ASP A 75 -10.84 -17.40 -16.51
C ASP A 75 -9.42 -17.09 -17.00
N VAL A 76 -9.12 -17.40 -18.27
CA VAL A 76 -7.84 -17.07 -18.94
C VAL A 76 -7.97 -15.90 -19.93
N ALA A 77 -9.15 -15.30 -20.05
CA ALA A 77 -9.39 -14.16 -20.94
C ALA A 77 -8.78 -12.81 -20.47
N MET A 78 -7.89 -12.84 -19.48
CA MET A 78 -7.05 -11.68 -19.07
C MET A 78 -5.55 -12.00 -19.08
N GLY A 79 -5.14 -13.20 -19.52
CA GLY A 79 -3.75 -13.57 -19.84
C GLY A 79 -3.49 -13.68 -21.35
N GLU A 80 -4.54 -13.99 -22.13
CA GLU A 80 -4.67 -13.62 -23.53
C GLU A 80 -6.08 -13.03 -23.66
N GLY A 81 -6.15 -11.70 -23.82
CA GLY A 81 -7.38 -11.09 -24.30
C GLY A 81 -7.69 -11.69 -25.67
N SER A 82 -8.66 -12.60 -25.69
CA SER A 82 -9.74 -12.74 -26.65
C SER A 82 -9.45 -12.17 -28.05
N LYS A 83 -9.67 -13.00 -29.07
CA LYS A 83 -9.87 -12.60 -30.46
C LYS A 83 -10.90 -11.45 -30.57
N SER A 84 -10.44 -10.22 -30.35
CA SER A 84 -10.90 -9.03 -31.02
C SER A 84 -9.68 -8.47 -31.71
N ASP A 85 -9.62 -8.69 -33.01
CA ASP A 85 -8.88 -7.84 -33.92
C ASP A 85 -9.20 -6.37 -33.57
N GLY A 86 -8.25 -5.65 -32.98
CA GLY A 86 -8.52 -4.31 -32.46
C GLY A 86 -7.46 -3.83 -31.49
N LYS A 87 -6.45 -3.13 -32.02
CA LYS A 87 -5.54 -2.28 -31.24
C LYS A 87 -6.33 -1.58 -30.12
N LEU A 88 -5.91 -1.71 -28.86
CA LEU A 88 -6.45 -0.89 -27.77
C LEU A 88 -6.45 0.56 -28.26
N PRO A 89 -7.62 1.21 -28.43
CA PRO A 89 -7.66 2.50 -29.07
C PRO A 89 -6.83 3.46 -28.22
N VAL A 90 -5.82 4.08 -28.83
CA VAL A 90 -4.98 5.11 -28.17
C VAL A 90 -5.87 6.14 -27.47
N LEU A 91 -7.05 6.42 -28.04
CA LEU A 91 -8.08 7.26 -27.46
C LEU A 91 -8.59 6.78 -26.10
N LYS A 92 -8.84 5.48 -25.90
CA LYS A 92 -9.31 4.94 -24.61
C LYS A 92 -8.24 5.04 -23.53
N ILE A 93 -6.98 4.78 -23.87
CA ILE A 93 -5.84 4.96 -22.97
C ILE A 93 -5.69 6.44 -22.61
N ALA A 94 -5.73 7.33 -23.59
CA ALA A 94 -5.68 8.78 -23.38
C ALA A 94 -6.84 9.27 -22.50
N THR A 95 -8.04 8.72 -22.69
CA THR A 95 -9.22 9.05 -21.88
C THR A 95 -9.05 8.57 -20.44
N ALA A 96 -8.57 7.34 -20.22
CA ALA A 96 -8.31 6.82 -18.88
C ALA A 96 -7.27 7.66 -18.12
N LEU A 97 -6.20 8.08 -18.80
CA LEU A 97 -5.19 8.98 -18.25
C LEU A 97 -5.76 10.37 -17.97
N ALA A 98 -6.54 10.94 -18.89
CA ALA A 98 -7.16 12.25 -18.72
C ALA A 98 -8.12 12.26 -17.51
N VAL A 99 -8.94 11.22 -17.36
CA VAL A 99 -9.83 11.05 -16.19
C VAL A 99 -9.01 10.95 -14.91
N SER A 100 -7.93 10.15 -14.91
CA SER A 100 -7.04 10.01 -13.74
C SER A 100 -6.41 11.36 -13.35
N PHE A 101 -5.88 12.12 -14.31
CA PHE A 101 -5.32 13.45 -14.05
C PHE A 101 -6.37 14.46 -13.60
N ALA A 102 -7.59 14.41 -14.14
CA ALA A 102 -8.70 15.27 -13.73
C ALA A 102 -9.08 15.01 -12.28
N ILE A 103 -9.15 13.74 -11.86
CA ILE A 103 -9.41 13.36 -10.47
C ILE A 103 -8.29 13.84 -9.55
N CYS A 104 -7.02 13.65 -9.93
CA CYS A 104 -5.87 14.17 -9.17
C CYS A 104 -5.93 15.69 -9.01
N LYS A 105 -6.24 16.41 -10.10
CA LYS A 105 -6.41 17.88 -10.08
C LYS A 105 -7.56 18.31 -9.18
N LEU A 106 -8.69 17.60 -9.23
CA LEU A 106 -9.84 17.88 -8.38
C LEU A 106 -9.50 17.67 -6.90
N GLY A 107 -8.82 16.57 -6.55
CA GLY A 107 -8.36 16.32 -5.19
C GLY A 107 -7.40 17.40 -4.69
N ALA A 108 -6.44 17.82 -5.51
CA ALA A 108 -5.54 18.92 -5.20
C ALA A 108 -6.28 20.26 -5.04
N TYR A 109 -7.27 20.53 -5.89
CA TYR A 109 -8.08 21.74 -5.81
C TYR A 109 -8.91 21.79 -4.53
N LEU A 110 -9.64 20.71 -4.21
CA LEU A 110 -10.49 20.64 -3.02
C LEU A 110 -9.67 20.77 -1.74
N THR A 111 -8.54 20.06 -1.65
CA THR A 111 -7.68 20.12 -0.46
C THR A 111 -7.05 21.48 -0.27
N LYS A 112 -6.67 22.16 -1.36
CA LYS A 112 -6.24 23.56 -1.31
C LYS A 112 -7.38 24.50 -0.90
N TYR A 113 -8.57 24.32 -1.45
CA TYR A 113 -9.75 25.15 -1.16
C TYR A 113 -10.17 25.06 0.32
N PHE A 114 -10.18 23.84 0.88
CA PHE A 114 -10.48 23.60 2.28
C PHE A 114 -9.28 23.79 3.22
N GLY A 115 -8.10 24.12 2.69
CA GLY A 115 -6.89 24.35 3.47
C GLY A 115 -6.45 23.14 4.28
N ILE A 116 -6.52 21.92 3.71
CA ILE A 116 -6.15 20.66 4.37
C ILE A 116 -4.73 20.26 3.96
N PRO A 117 -3.68 20.52 4.78
CA PRO A 117 -2.31 20.17 4.44
C PRO A 117 -2.16 18.66 4.27
N GLY A 118 -1.45 18.22 3.22
CA GLY A 118 -1.23 16.80 2.93
C GLY A 118 -2.48 15.99 2.54
N GLY A 119 -3.65 16.63 2.42
CA GLY A 119 -4.93 15.94 2.17
C GLY A 119 -5.12 15.40 0.75
N ILE A 120 -4.21 15.69 -0.19
CA ILE A 120 -4.39 15.41 -1.63
C ILE A 120 -4.65 13.92 -1.87
N LEU A 121 -3.79 13.04 -1.36
CA LEU A 121 -3.91 11.59 -1.57
C LEU A 121 -5.22 11.01 -1.00
N PRO A 122 -5.59 11.26 0.27
CA PRO A 122 -6.88 10.81 0.79
C PRO A 122 -8.08 11.39 0.02
N ALA A 123 -8.01 12.66 -0.39
CA ALA A 123 -9.08 13.27 -1.21
C ALA A 123 -9.22 12.59 -2.58
N VAL A 124 -8.10 12.32 -3.25
CA VAL A 124 -8.09 11.59 -4.53
C VAL A 124 -8.69 10.19 -4.35
N THR A 125 -8.27 9.45 -3.32
CA THR A 125 -8.84 8.11 -3.02
C THR A 125 -10.34 8.18 -2.78
N ALA A 126 -10.82 9.14 -1.98
CA ALA A 126 -12.24 9.31 -1.71
C ALA A 126 -13.04 9.62 -2.99
N ILE A 127 -12.52 10.52 -3.85
CA ILE A 127 -13.14 10.87 -5.12
C ILE A 127 -13.21 9.63 -6.04
N VAL A 128 -12.12 8.87 -6.17
CA VAL A 128 -12.10 7.65 -7.00
C VAL A 128 -13.16 6.66 -6.53
N VAL A 129 -13.21 6.38 -5.22
CA VAL A 129 -14.20 5.44 -4.65
C VAL A 129 -15.63 5.91 -4.92
N ILE A 130 -15.93 7.18 -4.68
CA ILE A 130 -17.26 7.75 -4.93
C ILE A 130 -17.61 7.65 -6.42
N LEU A 131 -16.73 8.09 -7.31
CA LEU A 131 -17.00 8.08 -8.75
C LEU A 131 -17.14 6.66 -9.32
N ALA A 132 -16.27 5.73 -8.90
CA ALA A 132 -16.36 4.33 -9.32
C ALA A 132 -17.65 3.66 -8.81
N THR A 133 -18.15 4.06 -7.64
CA THR A 133 -19.41 3.56 -7.08
C THR A 133 -20.63 4.15 -7.79
N VAL A 134 -20.61 5.45 -8.12
CA VAL A 134 -21.74 6.14 -8.75
C VAL A 134 -21.83 5.87 -10.26
N PHE A 135 -20.68 5.66 -10.93
CA PHE A 135 -20.59 5.48 -12.39
C PHE A 135 -19.92 4.16 -12.80
N PRO A 136 -20.41 3.00 -12.34
CA PRO A 136 -19.71 1.72 -12.51
C PRO A 136 -19.58 1.29 -13.98
N THR A 137 -20.57 1.59 -14.84
CA THR A 137 -20.53 1.18 -16.25
C THR A 137 -19.51 1.97 -17.06
N GLN A 138 -19.40 3.28 -16.80
CA GLN A 138 -18.43 4.18 -17.44
C GLN A 138 -17.00 3.80 -17.06
N PHE A 139 -16.75 3.55 -15.77
CA PHE A 139 -15.45 3.06 -15.31
C PHE A 139 -15.15 1.65 -15.82
N GLY A 140 -16.17 0.78 -15.93
CA GLY A 140 -16.02 -0.55 -16.55
C GLY A 140 -15.56 -0.49 -18.01
N HIS A 141 -16.03 0.48 -18.80
CA HIS A 141 -15.57 0.67 -20.19
C HIS A 141 -14.11 1.16 -20.30
N LEU A 142 -13.62 1.85 -19.27
CA LEU A 142 -12.24 2.37 -19.17
C LEU A 142 -11.28 1.35 -18.55
N ALA A 143 -11.79 0.41 -17.75
CA ALA A 143 -11.01 -0.52 -16.95
C ALA A 143 -9.95 -1.28 -17.77
N PRO A 144 -10.24 -1.89 -18.94
CA PRO A 144 -9.22 -2.62 -19.69
C PRO A 144 -8.04 -1.75 -20.14
N SER A 145 -8.31 -0.50 -20.55
CA SER A 145 -7.25 0.44 -20.95
C SER A 145 -6.50 1.02 -19.75
N GLY A 146 -7.20 1.24 -18.65
CA GLY A 146 -6.61 1.66 -17.38
C GLY A 146 -5.69 0.59 -16.79
N GLU A 147 -6.10 -0.67 -16.84
CA GLU A 147 -5.32 -1.82 -16.34
C GLU A 147 -4.02 -2.00 -17.12
N ALA A 148 -4.06 -1.93 -18.46
CA ALA A 148 -2.85 -1.99 -19.28
C ALA A 148 -1.84 -0.89 -18.91
N MET A 149 -2.31 0.34 -18.68
CA MET A 149 -1.46 1.45 -18.25
C MET A 149 -0.97 1.28 -16.81
N ALA A 150 -1.82 0.78 -15.92
CA ALA A 150 -1.47 0.49 -14.54
C ALA A 150 -0.34 -0.55 -14.45
N LEU A 151 -0.35 -1.59 -15.28
CA LEU A 151 0.73 -2.58 -15.35
C LEU A 151 2.07 -1.96 -15.74
N ILE A 152 2.09 -1.05 -16.73
CA ILE A 152 3.32 -0.35 -17.14
C ILE A 152 3.83 0.56 -16.02
N LEU A 153 2.94 1.39 -15.45
CA LEU A 153 3.29 2.31 -14.36
C LEU A 153 3.73 1.56 -13.10
N MET A 154 3.18 0.37 -12.86
CA MET A 154 3.57 -0.51 -11.75
C MET A 154 5.01 -1.01 -11.88
N GLN A 155 5.49 -1.32 -13.09
CA GLN A 155 6.90 -1.69 -13.30
C GLN A 155 7.84 -0.51 -13.03
N VAL A 156 7.46 0.68 -13.48
CA VAL A 156 8.20 1.91 -13.18
C VAL A 156 8.23 2.16 -11.67
N PHE A 157 7.09 2.00 -10.99
CA PHE A 157 6.99 2.14 -9.53
C PHE A 157 7.93 1.18 -8.80
N PHE A 158 7.94 -0.12 -9.13
CA PHE A 158 8.86 -1.06 -8.48
C PHE A 158 10.33 -0.78 -8.76
N THR A 159 10.64 -0.32 -9.96
CA THR A 159 12.01 0.06 -10.31
C THR A 159 12.46 1.25 -9.46
N VAL A 160 11.61 2.28 -9.31
CA VAL A 160 11.90 3.45 -8.48
C VAL A 160 12.00 3.07 -7.00
N VAL A 161 11.06 2.27 -6.48
CA VAL A 161 11.09 1.77 -5.09
C VAL A 161 12.39 1.01 -4.82
N GLY A 162 12.76 0.09 -5.70
CA GLY A 162 14.01 -0.66 -5.60
C GLY A 162 15.25 0.24 -5.64
N ALA A 163 15.30 1.17 -6.59
CA ALA A 163 16.41 2.11 -6.74
C ALA A 163 16.53 3.11 -5.56
N SER A 164 15.41 3.46 -4.93
CA SER A 164 15.38 4.38 -3.78
C SER A 164 15.85 3.74 -2.47
N GLY A 165 15.96 2.41 -2.41
CA GLY A 165 16.45 1.70 -1.23
C GLY A 165 17.93 2.00 -0.96
N ASN A 166 18.23 2.74 0.10
CA ASN A 166 19.60 3.07 0.48
C ASN A 166 19.99 2.40 1.81
N ILE A 167 20.50 1.17 1.72
CA ILE A 167 20.92 0.36 2.89
C ILE A 167 21.91 1.13 3.80
N TRP A 168 22.79 1.93 3.21
CA TRP A 168 23.78 2.69 3.96
C TRP A 168 23.16 3.83 4.77
N SER A 169 22.21 4.55 4.18
CA SER A 169 21.43 5.60 4.87
C SER A 169 20.60 5.01 6.00
N VAL A 170 20.03 3.83 5.80
CA VAL A 170 19.25 3.13 6.84
C VAL A 170 20.10 2.80 8.06
N ILE A 171 21.29 2.23 7.85
CA ILE A 171 22.21 1.84 8.93
C ILE A 171 22.72 3.07 9.70
N ARG A 172 23.02 4.17 9.01
CA ARG A 172 23.67 5.34 9.63
C ARG A 172 22.72 6.40 10.15
N THR A 173 21.53 6.53 9.57
CA THR A 173 20.63 7.67 9.80
C THR A 173 19.32 7.26 10.46
N ALA A 174 18.83 6.04 10.20
CA ALA A 174 17.51 5.60 10.64
C ALA A 174 17.47 4.20 11.29
N PRO A 175 18.45 3.78 12.13
CA PRO A 175 18.50 2.42 12.65
C PRO A 175 17.30 2.10 13.55
N SER A 176 16.80 3.08 14.30
CA SER A 176 15.62 2.89 15.16
C SER A 176 14.33 2.75 14.36
N ILE A 177 14.17 3.50 13.27
CA ILE A 177 13.02 3.42 12.35
C ILE A 177 13.01 2.05 11.66
N PHE A 178 14.17 1.61 11.19
CA PHE A 178 14.35 0.28 10.61
C PHE A 178 13.96 -0.82 11.60
N MET A 179 14.48 -0.79 12.82
CA MET A 179 14.16 -1.81 13.84
C MET A 179 12.66 -1.80 14.20
N PHE A 180 12.04 -0.62 14.26
CA PHE A 180 10.61 -0.51 14.52
C PHE A 180 9.78 -1.16 13.39
N ALA A 181 10.06 -0.81 12.13
CA ALA A 181 9.38 -1.39 10.98
C ALA A 181 9.65 -2.91 10.85
N LEU A 182 10.87 -3.35 11.14
CA LEU A 182 11.23 -4.77 11.11
C LEU A 182 10.43 -5.58 12.14
N VAL A 183 10.30 -5.07 13.36
CA VAL A 183 9.48 -5.71 14.40
C VAL A 183 8.01 -5.76 13.98
N GLN A 184 7.47 -4.65 13.47
CA GLN A 184 6.08 -4.57 13.03
C GLN A 184 5.78 -5.62 11.94
N ILE A 185 6.60 -5.67 10.89
CA ILE A 185 6.35 -6.57 9.76
C ILE A 185 6.60 -8.05 10.12
N SER A 186 7.55 -8.31 11.02
CA SER A 186 7.83 -9.66 11.51
C SER A 186 6.67 -10.19 12.34
N ILE A 187 6.12 -9.35 13.23
CA ILE A 187 4.93 -9.69 14.02
C ILE A 187 3.73 -9.90 13.10
N HIS A 188 3.50 -9.01 12.13
CA HIS A 188 2.45 -9.17 11.12
C HIS A 188 2.54 -10.53 10.40
N LEU A 189 3.73 -10.89 9.90
CA LEU A 189 3.94 -12.16 9.21
C LEU A 189 3.74 -13.37 10.13
N ALA A 190 4.26 -13.29 11.36
CA ALA A 190 4.12 -14.36 12.34
C ALA A 190 2.64 -14.59 12.71
N LEU A 191 1.88 -13.50 12.91
CA LEU A 191 0.46 -13.56 13.25
C LEU A 191 -0.37 -14.07 12.09
N ILE A 192 -0.18 -13.57 10.87
CA ILE A 192 -1.01 -13.99 9.72
C ILE A 192 -0.79 -15.46 9.37
N LEU A 193 0.46 -15.95 9.45
CA LEU A 193 0.77 -17.36 9.23
C LEU A 193 0.33 -18.23 10.42
N GLY A 194 0.54 -17.77 11.65
CA GLY A 194 0.18 -18.49 12.86
C GLY A 194 -1.33 -18.66 13.02
N LEU A 195 -2.08 -17.56 12.93
CA LEU A 195 -3.54 -17.57 12.95
C LEU A 195 -4.11 -18.25 11.72
N GLY A 196 -3.52 -18.01 10.54
CA GLY A 196 -3.93 -18.70 9.31
C GLY A 196 -3.82 -20.22 9.43
N LYS A 197 -2.74 -20.72 10.05
CA LYS A 197 -2.58 -22.15 10.36
C LYS A 197 -3.58 -22.63 11.41
N LEU A 198 -3.87 -21.83 12.44
CA LEU A 198 -4.86 -22.16 13.47
C LEU A 198 -6.28 -22.30 12.89
N PHE A 199 -6.68 -21.39 12.02
CA PHE A 199 -7.98 -21.38 11.35
C PHE A 199 -8.04 -22.21 10.06
N LYS A 200 -6.94 -22.87 9.69
CA LYS A 200 -6.81 -23.71 8.49
C LYS A 200 -7.10 -22.96 7.17
N PHE A 201 -6.68 -21.70 7.09
CA PHE A 201 -6.75 -20.94 5.84
C PHE A 201 -5.72 -21.39 4.82
N ASP A 202 -6.07 -21.23 3.54
CA ASP A 202 -5.20 -21.55 2.41
C ASP A 202 -3.95 -20.65 2.39
N LEU A 203 -2.78 -21.24 2.17
CA LEU A 203 -1.51 -20.51 2.20
C LEU A 203 -1.41 -19.48 1.07
N LYS A 204 -1.91 -19.79 -0.14
CA LYS A 204 -1.94 -18.84 -1.27
C LYS A 204 -2.79 -17.63 -0.91
N LEU A 205 -3.97 -17.84 -0.31
CA LEU A 205 -4.83 -16.76 0.17
C LEU A 205 -4.11 -15.89 1.22
N LEU A 206 -3.49 -16.51 2.22
CA LEU A 206 -2.77 -15.81 3.29
C LEU A 206 -1.61 -14.97 2.74
N LEU A 207 -0.82 -15.52 1.82
CA LEU A 207 0.33 -14.81 1.25
C LEU A 207 -0.11 -13.61 0.40
N ILE A 208 -1.18 -13.75 -0.39
CA ILE A 208 -1.74 -12.64 -1.18
C ILE A 208 -2.36 -11.58 -0.26
N ALA A 209 -3.14 -11.97 0.75
CA ALA A 209 -3.70 -11.03 1.71
C ALA A 209 -2.60 -10.27 2.47
N SER A 210 -1.55 -10.98 2.89
CA SER A 210 -0.40 -10.41 3.58
C SER A 210 0.38 -9.43 2.68
N ASN A 211 0.56 -9.79 1.40
CA ASN A 211 1.19 -8.93 0.42
C ASN A 211 0.33 -7.68 0.13
N ALA A 212 -0.98 -7.83 -0.04
CA ALA A 212 -1.90 -6.72 -0.24
C ALA A 212 -1.90 -5.75 0.95
N ASN A 213 -1.79 -6.26 2.16
CA ASN A 213 -1.70 -5.46 3.37
C ASN A 213 -0.39 -4.65 3.42
N VAL A 214 0.76 -5.29 3.23
CA VAL A 214 2.06 -4.60 3.35
C VAL A 214 2.42 -3.78 2.11
N GLY A 215 2.26 -4.35 0.93
CA GLY A 215 2.74 -3.76 -0.32
C GLY A 215 1.66 -3.05 -1.13
N GLY A 216 0.38 -3.32 -0.84
CA GLY A 216 -0.73 -2.71 -1.54
C GLY A 216 -1.19 -3.50 -2.77
N PRO A 217 -2.10 -2.91 -3.58
CA PRO A 217 -2.74 -3.61 -4.69
C PRO A 217 -1.77 -4.04 -5.78
N THR A 218 -0.73 -3.24 -6.03
CA THR A 218 0.27 -3.51 -7.06
C THR A 218 1.09 -4.74 -6.73
N THR A 219 1.74 -4.80 -5.57
CA THR A 219 2.60 -5.95 -5.19
C THR A 219 1.82 -7.25 -5.07
N ALA A 220 0.58 -7.19 -4.60
CA ALA A 220 -0.31 -8.35 -4.52
C ALA A 220 -0.65 -8.90 -5.91
N SER A 221 -1.07 -8.01 -6.82
CA SER A 221 -1.30 -8.37 -8.22
C SER A 221 -0.04 -8.97 -8.86
N GLY A 222 1.12 -8.33 -8.65
CA GLY A 222 2.38 -8.78 -9.23
C GLY A 222 2.79 -10.17 -8.75
N MET A 223 2.58 -10.48 -7.47
CA MET A 223 2.81 -11.82 -6.93
C MET A 223 1.83 -12.84 -7.50
N ALA A 224 0.54 -12.52 -7.55
CA ALA A 224 -0.48 -13.40 -8.10
C ALA A 224 -0.17 -13.76 -9.57
N THR A 225 0.20 -12.77 -10.38
CA THR A 225 0.65 -12.98 -11.77
C THR A 225 1.91 -13.84 -11.84
N ALA A 226 2.95 -13.50 -11.06
CA ALA A 226 4.22 -14.23 -11.08
C ALA A 226 4.10 -15.69 -10.62
N LYS A 227 3.12 -15.99 -9.75
CA LYS A 227 2.86 -17.33 -9.22
C LYS A 227 1.83 -18.13 -10.02
N GLY A 228 1.19 -17.53 -11.03
CA GLY A 228 0.11 -18.19 -11.78
C GLY A 228 -1.14 -18.42 -10.93
N TRP A 229 -1.48 -17.47 -10.06
CA TRP A 229 -2.68 -17.49 -9.21
C TRP A 229 -3.69 -16.46 -9.74
N SER A 230 -4.22 -16.69 -10.94
CA SER A 230 -5.09 -15.73 -11.62
C SER A 230 -6.34 -15.41 -10.80
N SER A 231 -6.91 -16.39 -10.09
CA SER A 231 -8.08 -16.20 -9.23
C SER A 231 -7.83 -15.21 -8.08
N MET A 232 -6.57 -14.96 -7.73
CA MET A 232 -6.15 -14.11 -6.62
C MET A 232 -5.78 -12.68 -7.01
N ILE A 233 -5.71 -12.36 -8.31
CA ILE A 233 -5.35 -11.01 -8.80
C ILE A 233 -6.38 -9.98 -8.31
N ILE A 234 -7.65 -10.18 -8.66
CA ILE A 234 -8.73 -9.25 -8.30
C ILE A 234 -8.90 -9.16 -6.76
N PRO A 235 -8.99 -10.28 -6.02
CA PRO A 235 -9.05 -10.22 -4.55
C PRO A 235 -7.88 -9.46 -3.91
N GLY A 236 -6.65 -9.66 -4.41
CA GLY A 236 -5.45 -8.98 -3.90
C GLY A 236 -5.49 -7.47 -4.16
N ILE A 237 -5.92 -7.06 -5.36
CA ILE A 237 -6.11 -5.64 -5.71
C ILE A 237 -7.16 -5.00 -4.80
N LEU A 238 -8.33 -5.62 -4.66
CA LEU A 238 -9.43 -5.09 -3.85
C LEU A 238 -9.03 -4.96 -2.38
N ALA A 239 -8.39 -5.98 -1.81
CA ALA A 239 -7.89 -5.94 -0.44
C ALA A 239 -6.86 -4.81 -0.23
N GLY A 240 -5.95 -4.62 -1.18
CA GLY A 240 -4.95 -3.56 -1.13
C GLY A 240 -5.58 -2.16 -1.20
N ILE A 241 -6.52 -1.95 -2.13
CA ILE A 241 -7.25 -0.67 -2.26
C ILE A 241 -8.07 -0.38 -1.00
N PHE A 242 -8.73 -1.40 -0.43
CA PHE A 242 -9.45 -1.26 0.82
C PHE A 242 -8.53 -0.85 1.98
N GLY A 243 -7.35 -1.45 2.08
CA GLY A 243 -6.31 -1.05 3.02
C GLY A 243 -5.87 0.41 2.84
N ILE A 244 -5.63 0.83 1.59
CA ILE A 244 -5.32 2.24 1.26
C ILE A 244 -6.41 3.18 1.77
N ALA A 245 -7.66 2.84 1.45
CA ALA A 245 -8.82 3.67 1.76
C ALA A 245 -9.04 3.84 3.26
N ILE A 246 -8.75 2.84 4.09
CA ILE A 246 -8.97 2.93 5.55
C ILE A 246 -7.75 3.47 6.28
N ALA A 247 -6.57 2.92 6.02
CA ALA A 247 -5.43 3.16 6.89
C ALA A 247 -4.88 4.59 6.78
N THR A 248 -5.11 5.28 5.66
CA THR A 248 -4.79 6.71 5.56
C THR A 248 -5.51 7.52 6.63
N PHE A 249 -6.83 7.33 6.80
CA PHE A 249 -7.62 8.08 7.78
C PHE A 249 -7.34 7.60 9.21
N VAL A 250 -7.23 6.28 9.41
CA VAL A 250 -6.92 5.71 10.72
C VAL A 250 -5.55 6.16 11.19
N GLY A 251 -4.53 6.06 10.34
CA GLY A 251 -3.17 6.49 10.64
C GLY A 251 -3.06 7.98 10.90
N TYR A 252 -3.72 8.82 10.10
CA TYR A 252 -3.82 10.26 10.38
C TYR A 252 -4.47 10.53 11.74
N GLY A 253 -5.59 9.88 12.05
CA GLY A 253 -6.28 9.99 13.33
C GLY A 253 -5.39 9.58 14.52
N PHE A 254 -4.65 8.48 14.38
CA PHE A 254 -3.65 8.04 15.37
C PHE A 254 -2.54 9.08 15.57
N GLY A 255 -2.05 9.67 14.47
CA GLY A 255 -1.03 10.72 14.51
C GLY A 255 -1.50 11.99 15.21
N MET A 256 -2.74 12.42 14.95
CA MET A 256 -3.35 13.57 15.64
C MET A 256 -3.57 13.31 17.13
N LYS A 257 -4.04 12.11 17.50
CA LYS A 257 -4.19 11.73 18.91
C LYS A 257 -2.84 11.67 19.64
N GLY A 258 -1.80 11.17 18.96
CA GLY A 258 -0.42 11.22 19.45
C GLY A 258 0.07 12.64 19.73
N ASN A 259 -0.36 13.63 18.92
CA ASN A 259 -0.06 15.05 19.16
C ASN A 259 -0.69 15.56 20.46
N LEU A 260 -1.97 15.23 20.71
CA LEU A 260 -2.68 15.58 21.95
C LEU A 260 -2.03 14.91 23.17
N GLU A 261 -1.76 13.62 23.14
CA GLU A 261 -1.17 12.91 24.28
C GLU A 261 0.30 13.27 24.53
N HIS A 262 1.05 13.68 23.50
CA HIS A 262 2.41 14.18 23.66
C HIS A 262 2.45 15.45 24.52
N TYR A 263 1.48 16.35 24.29
CA TYR A 263 1.32 17.62 25.01
C TYR A 263 0.66 17.47 26.40
N TYR A 264 -0.29 16.53 26.57
CA TYR A 264 -1.15 16.50 27.77
C TYR A 264 -0.88 15.36 28.77
N TRP A 265 -0.02 14.36 28.48
CA TRP A 265 0.13 13.18 29.34
C TRP A 265 1.49 13.03 30.05
N PRO A 266 1.53 12.56 31.32
CA PRO A 266 2.77 12.34 32.08
C PRO A 266 3.76 11.39 31.39
N LYS A 267 5.06 11.65 31.56
CA LYS A 267 6.17 10.94 30.88
C LYS A 267 6.17 9.42 31.10
N GLU A 268 5.59 8.94 32.19
CA GLU A 268 5.62 7.54 32.67
C GLU A 268 4.74 6.58 31.86
N LEU A 269 3.69 7.09 31.22
CA LEU A 269 2.70 6.27 30.52
C LEU A 269 2.85 6.29 28.99
N LYS A 270 3.87 7.00 28.48
CA LYS A 270 4.21 7.08 27.04
C LYS A 270 4.71 5.74 26.44
N GLY A 271 4.98 4.74 27.28
CA GLY A 271 5.41 3.39 26.86
C GLY A 271 4.31 2.52 26.23
N LEU A 272 3.04 2.71 26.63
CA LEU A 272 1.91 1.92 26.11
C LEU A 272 1.63 2.15 24.62
N PHE A 273 2.04 3.30 24.08
CA PHE A 273 1.80 3.65 22.67
C PHE A 273 2.60 2.76 21.72
N ALA A 274 3.83 2.38 22.10
CA ALA A 274 4.71 1.55 21.27
C ALA A 274 4.08 0.19 20.96
N LEU A 275 3.39 -0.44 21.92
CA LEU A 275 2.68 -1.69 21.72
C LEU A 275 1.44 -1.54 20.84
N ARG A 276 0.70 -0.41 20.95
CA ARG A 276 -0.50 -0.19 20.13
C ARG A 276 -0.19 0.04 18.66
N SER A 277 0.88 0.75 18.34
CA SER A 277 1.33 0.96 16.96
C SER A 277 2.01 -0.26 16.33
N ILE A 278 2.30 -1.31 17.11
CA ILE A 278 2.87 -2.59 16.63
C ILE A 278 1.76 -3.62 16.32
N VAL A 279 0.59 -3.50 16.97
CA VAL A 279 -0.49 -4.50 16.93
C VAL A 279 -1.67 -4.08 16.03
N VAL A 280 -1.74 -2.81 15.62
CA VAL A 280 -2.69 -2.30 14.62
C VAL A 280 -1.99 -2.27 13.26
#